data_AF-A0A2I4ALF6-F1
#
_entry.id   AF-A0A2I4ALF6-F1
#
_cell.length_a   1.000
_cell.length_b   1.000
_cell.length_c   1.000
_cell.angle_alpha   90.00
_cell.angle_beta   90.00
_cell.angle_gamma   90.00
#
_symmetry.space_group_name_H-M   'P 1'
#
loop_
_entity.id
_entity.type
_entity.pdbx_description
1 polymer ?
#
loop_
_entity_poly.entity_id
_entity_poly.type
_entity_poly.pdbx_seq_one_letter_code
_entity_poly.pdbx_strand_id
1 'polypeptide(L)'
;MLGRTDFVKNILNYDMGYKFLKPIRGTPVFWQSVQKDLFAMVRQLGIPTWFCSFSSADMRWTHFMEAFMCADNIQINVDNLDWAQKCDLLKNNPVTAARMFDHRFHCFLKDVLMSPSQPIGKIIDYFYRVEFQQRGSAHTHCIFWIEDAPQLGINTDEEVIAFIDKYITCDLPPETDPLFEIVSSVQMHSKKHSKSCKKQHTKCRFNFPRPPSTKTFISKPIKNVVTKQNEEKPNSGPQQPESDMKKPSDETLAKQTMTKVKEALSNEHAAYETTDDLFKSIGINQSVFEKAYQLTSNKTSVVHKRNIKDVWVNQYNKDLLRCWNANMDLQFICDIYACVVYVISYISKAEREMGLLLKHTQNEINQNENLEAKQALNKLGSVFLHNREVSAQESVYRVTNEIKRRFTESNICSYRRQYCQNESSSQCHSEQNRSTKL
;
A
#
# COMPACT_ATOMS: atom_id res chain seq x y z
N MET A 1 17.75 20.98 27.34
CA MET A 1 16.37 20.52 27.62
C MET A 1 16.32 19.28 28.55
N LEU A 2 17.35 18.42 28.60
CA LEU A 2 17.41 17.21 29.45
C LEU A 2 17.99 17.41 30.87
N GLY A 3 18.26 18.65 31.31
CA GLY A 3 18.93 18.95 32.57
C GLY A 3 18.00 19.20 33.78
N ARG A 4 16.68 19.15 33.61
CA ARG A 4 15.70 19.35 34.68
C ARG A 4 15.02 18.03 35.04
N THR A 5 15.39 17.45 36.17
CA THR A 5 14.95 16.13 36.66
C THR A 5 13.43 16.00 36.76
N ASP A 6 12.73 17.07 37.13
CA ASP A 6 11.26 17.07 37.26
C ASP A 6 10.54 16.98 35.90
N PHE A 7 11.11 17.60 34.87
CA PHE A 7 10.58 17.50 33.50
C PHE A 7 10.74 16.08 32.95
N VAL A 8 11.87 15.43 33.26
CA VAL A 8 12.14 14.05 32.82
C VAL A 8 11.25 13.05 33.55
N LYS A 9 11.03 13.22 34.87
CA LYS A 9 10.07 12.42 35.65
C LYS A 9 8.64 12.57 35.12
N ASN A 10 8.20 13.79 34.81
CA ASN A 10 6.89 14.01 34.22
C ASN A 10 6.73 13.33 32.86
N ILE A 11 7.76 13.29 32.01
CA ILE A 11 7.70 12.58 30.71
C ILE A 11 7.51 11.06 30.89
N LEU A 12 8.13 10.45 31.91
CA LEU A 12 8.05 9.01 32.18
C LEU A 12 6.74 8.60 32.87
N ASN A 13 6.17 9.48 33.69
CA ASN A 13 4.93 9.22 34.44
C ASN A 13 3.66 9.29 33.57
N TYR A 14 3.70 9.99 32.43
CA TYR A 14 2.67 9.83 31.40
C TYR A 14 2.96 8.57 30.58
N ASP A 15 1.92 7.91 30.06
CA ASP A 15 1.90 6.64 29.30
C ASP A 15 2.64 6.68 27.94
N MET A 16 3.65 7.55 27.85
CA MET A 16 4.30 8.06 26.65
C MET A 16 5.80 8.37 26.92
N GLY A 17 6.47 7.63 27.81
CA GLY A 17 7.89 7.79 28.16
C GLY A 17 8.88 7.73 26.99
N TYR A 18 8.44 7.24 25.83
CA TYR A 18 9.20 7.18 24.58
C TYR A 18 8.95 8.40 23.64
N LYS A 19 8.14 9.40 24.04
CA LYS A 19 7.87 10.63 23.25
C LYS A 19 9.12 11.42 22.89
N PHE A 20 10.17 11.36 23.72
CA PHE A 20 11.44 12.01 23.43
C PHE A 20 12.09 11.50 22.13
N LEU A 21 11.70 10.32 21.65
CA LEU A 21 12.15 9.75 20.38
C LEU A 21 11.47 10.39 19.15
N LYS A 22 10.49 11.30 19.33
CA LYS A 22 9.78 11.98 18.23
C LYS A 22 10.71 12.66 17.21
N PRO A 23 11.82 13.34 17.58
CA PRO A 23 12.73 13.94 16.62
C PRO A 23 13.55 12.91 15.82
N ILE A 24 13.68 11.68 16.34
CA ILE A 24 14.49 10.64 15.72
C ILE A 24 13.68 9.98 14.61
N ARG A 25 14.14 10.18 13.38
CA ARG A 25 13.47 9.63 12.18
C ARG A 25 13.45 8.11 12.24
N GLY A 26 12.31 7.57 11.87
CA GLY A 26 12.09 6.12 11.90
C GLY A 26 11.75 5.57 13.28
N THR A 27 11.35 6.36 14.27
CA THR A 27 10.81 5.80 15.53
C THR A 27 9.29 5.64 15.44
N PRO A 28 8.67 4.76 16.25
CA PRO A 28 7.20 4.66 16.28
C PRO A 28 6.52 6.01 16.51
N VAL A 29 7.05 6.86 17.41
CA VAL A 29 6.48 8.19 17.72
C VAL A 29 6.61 9.16 16.54
N PHE A 30 7.75 9.14 15.84
CA PHE A 30 7.94 9.93 14.64
C PHE A 30 6.95 9.55 13.53
N TRP A 31 6.63 8.26 13.41
CA TRP A 31 5.63 7.76 12.46
C TRP A 31 4.20 8.07 12.89
N GLN A 32 3.88 8.02 14.19
CA GLN A 32 2.60 8.49 14.72
C GLN A 32 2.36 9.97 14.39
N SER A 33 3.41 10.81 14.49
CA SER A 33 3.29 12.24 14.13
C SER A 33 2.90 12.42 12.66
N VAL A 34 3.48 11.63 11.75
CA VAL A 34 3.14 11.74 10.33
C VAL A 34 1.85 11.05 9.95
N GLN A 35 1.45 10.02 10.67
CA GLN A 35 0.11 9.49 10.56
C GLN A 35 -0.93 10.59 10.84
N LYS A 36 -0.72 11.42 11.86
CA LYS A 36 -1.60 12.57 12.14
C LYS A 36 -1.59 13.60 11.01
N ASP A 37 -0.44 13.85 10.41
CA ASP A 37 -0.33 14.76 9.25
C ASP A 37 -1.10 14.23 8.04
N LEU A 38 -0.95 12.94 7.74
CA LEU A 38 -1.67 12.27 6.67
C LEU A 38 -3.19 12.34 6.89
N PHE A 39 -3.65 12.11 8.13
CA PHE A 39 -5.06 12.28 8.46
C PHE A 39 -5.54 13.72 8.27
N ALA A 40 -4.72 14.72 8.61
CA ALA A 40 -5.06 16.12 8.39
C ALA A 40 -5.18 16.43 6.88
N MET A 41 -4.25 15.92 6.05
CA MET A 41 -4.34 16.05 4.59
C MET A 41 -5.62 15.42 4.04
N VAL A 42 -5.90 14.17 4.44
CA VAL A 42 -7.11 13.44 4.02
C VAL A 42 -8.38 14.16 4.46
N ARG A 43 -8.42 14.74 5.65
CA ARG A 43 -9.57 15.51 6.14
C ARG A 43 -9.79 16.79 5.32
N GLN A 44 -8.72 17.43 4.87
CA GLN A 44 -8.80 18.71 4.16
C GLN A 44 -9.01 18.56 2.65
N LEU A 45 -8.33 17.60 2.04
CA LEU A 45 -8.31 17.37 0.59
C LEU A 45 -9.32 16.31 0.15
N GLY A 46 -9.91 15.58 1.10
CA GLY A 46 -10.77 14.44 0.83
C GLY A 46 -9.99 13.15 0.52
N ILE A 47 -10.66 12.22 -0.14
CA ILE A 47 -10.10 10.90 -0.46
C ILE A 47 -9.02 11.07 -1.55
N PRO A 48 -7.78 10.61 -1.32
CA PRO A 48 -6.78 10.58 -2.38
C PRO A 48 -7.25 9.68 -3.52
N THR A 49 -6.94 10.05 -4.77
CA THR A 49 -7.41 9.35 -5.98
C THR A 49 -6.59 8.10 -6.25
N TRP A 50 -5.25 8.25 -6.22
CA TRP A 50 -4.32 7.19 -6.58
C TRP A 50 -3.47 6.77 -5.41
N PHE A 51 -3.27 5.46 -5.29
CA PHE A 51 -2.13 4.89 -4.60
C PHE A 51 -1.11 4.42 -5.65
N CYS A 52 0.15 4.82 -5.49
CA CYS A 52 1.23 4.38 -6.34
C CYS A 52 2.36 3.72 -5.54
N SER A 53 3.07 2.80 -6.18
CA SER A 53 4.34 2.32 -5.66
C SER A 53 5.39 2.20 -6.76
N PHE A 54 6.64 2.46 -6.42
CA PHE A 54 7.77 2.52 -7.35
C PHE A 54 8.96 1.79 -6.72
N SER A 55 9.32 0.63 -7.26
CA SER A 55 10.47 -0.14 -6.77
C SER A 55 11.78 0.38 -7.34
N SER A 56 12.88 0.17 -6.62
CA SER A 56 14.20 0.23 -7.26
C SER A 56 14.41 -0.96 -8.20
N ALA A 57 15.04 -0.70 -9.35
CA ALA A 57 15.60 -1.73 -10.22
C ALA A 57 17.09 -1.44 -10.44
N ASP A 58 17.84 -1.44 -9.33
CA ASP A 58 19.25 -1.01 -9.27
C ASP A 58 20.13 -1.64 -10.37
N MET A 59 19.88 -2.91 -10.72
CA MET A 59 20.66 -3.66 -11.72
C MET A 59 20.19 -3.48 -13.16
N ARG A 60 18.98 -2.95 -13.36
CA ARG A 60 18.39 -2.70 -14.68
C ARG A 60 18.74 -1.32 -15.21
N TRP A 61 18.94 -0.37 -14.31
CA TRP A 61 19.32 0.99 -14.64
C TRP A 61 20.82 1.07 -14.93
N THR A 62 21.20 1.02 -16.21
CA THR A 62 22.60 1.01 -16.65
C THR A 62 23.42 2.15 -16.03
N HIS A 63 22.87 3.36 -16.00
CA HIS A 63 23.49 4.53 -15.37
C HIS A 63 23.88 4.33 -13.89
N PHE A 64 23.17 3.48 -13.12
CA PHE A 64 23.59 3.13 -11.76
C PHE A 64 24.87 2.30 -11.79
N MET A 65 24.90 1.26 -12.64
CA MET A 65 26.05 0.39 -12.78
C MET A 65 27.27 1.18 -13.29
N GLU A 66 27.10 2.05 -14.28
CA GLU A 66 28.16 2.94 -14.79
C GLU A 66 28.73 3.84 -13.69
N ALA A 67 27.87 4.41 -12.84
CA ALA A 67 28.31 5.23 -11.72
C ALA A 67 29.10 4.43 -10.67
N PHE A 68 28.69 3.19 -10.38
CA PHE A 68 29.42 2.31 -9.45
C PHE A 68 30.79 1.92 -10.03
N MET A 69 30.84 1.56 -11.30
CA MET A 69 32.08 1.24 -12.00
C MET A 69 33.04 2.43 -12.04
N CYS A 70 32.52 3.63 -12.28
CA CYS A 70 33.32 4.85 -12.24
C CYS A 70 33.91 5.11 -10.85
N ALA A 71 33.14 4.88 -9.78
CA ALA A 71 33.62 5.02 -8.41
C ALA A 71 34.73 4.00 -8.07
N ASP A 72 34.62 2.79 -8.62
CA ASP A 72 35.56 1.69 -8.40
C ASP A 72 36.70 1.63 -9.44
N ASN A 73 36.80 2.62 -10.34
CA ASN A 73 37.77 2.68 -11.45
C ASN A 73 37.75 1.45 -12.40
N ILE A 74 36.57 0.86 -12.62
CA ILE A 74 36.38 -0.28 -13.52
C ILE A 74 36.06 0.22 -14.94
N GLN A 75 36.86 -0.18 -15.92
CA GLN A 75 36.75 0.24 -17.32
C GLN A 75 36.25 -0.92 -18.21
N ILE A 76 35.04 -1.40 -17.93
CA ILE A 76 34.37 -2.47 -18.70
C ILE A 76 33.04 -1.90 -19.20
N ASN A 77 32.50 -2.43 -20.30
CA ASN A 77 31.13 -2.10 -20.71
C ASN A 77 30.13 -2.75 -19.74
N VAL A 78 29.13 -1.99 -19.26
CA VAL A 78 28.07 -2.47 -18.35
C VAL A 78 27.32 -3.70 -18.86
N ASP A 79 27.17 -3.83 -20.18
CA ASP A 79 26.48 -4.95 -20.81
C ASP A 79 27.26 -6.26 -20.69
N ASN A 80 28.57 -6.18 -20.48
CA ASN A 80 29.44 -7.34 -20.29
C ASN A 80 29.52 -7.81 -18.82
N LEU A 81 28.88 -7.09 -17.89
CA LEU A 81 28.86 -7.49 -16.49
C LEU A 81 27.87 -8.64 -16.27
N ASP A 82 28.35 -9.70 -15.62
CA ASP A 82 27.48 -10.77 -15.16
C ASP A 82 26.65 -10.33 -13.92
N TRP A 83 25.68 -11.16 -13.55
CA TRP A 83 24.79 -10.87 -12.43
C TRP A 83 25.53 -10.78 -11.07
N ALA A 84 26.56 -11.59 -10.85
CA ALA A 84 27.30 -11.59 -9.60
C ALA A 84 28.12 -10.31 -9.46
N GLN A 85 28.77 -9.87 -10.53
CA GLN A 85 29.50 -8.61 -10.60
C GLN A 85 28.57 -7.41 -10.34
N LYS A 86 27.38 -7.37 -10.97
CA LYS A 86 26.36 -6.33 -10.70
C LYS A 86 25.91 -6.34 -9.24
N CYS A 87 25.75 -7.51 -8.64
CA CYS A 87 25.43 -7.63 -7.21
C CYS A 87 26.53 -7.05 -6.33
N ASP A 88 27.79 -7.33 -6.63
CA ASP A 88 28.91 -6.90 -5.80
C ASP A 88 29.15 -5.39 -5.93
N LEU A 89 29.02 -4.82 -7.13
CA LEU A 89 29.03 -3.37 -7.33
C LEU A 89 27.97 -2.67 -6.47
N LEU A 90 26.73 -3.17 -6.47
CA LEU A 90 25.65 -2.59 -5.68
C LEU A 90 25.91 -2.70 -4.16
N LYS A 91 26.44 -3.83 -3.68
CA LYS A 91 26.76 -4.04 -2.26
C LYS A 91 27.87 -3.10 -1.80
N ASN A 92 28.87 -2.86 -2.65
CA ASN A 92 30.03 -2.04 -2.33
C ASN A 92 29.75 -0.53 -2.48
N ASN A 93 28.70 -0.15 -3.21
CA ASN A 93 28.34 1.24 -3.47
C ASN A 93 26.96 1.68 -2.88
N PRO A 94 26.67 1.42 -1.58
CA PRO A 94 25.35 1.67 -1.01
C PRO A 94 25.01 3.16 -0.90
N VAL A 95 26.02 4.03 -0.74
CA VAL A 95 25.83 5.49 -0.70
C VAL A 95 25.37 5.99 -2.06
N THR A 96 26.11 5.65 -3.12
CA THR A 96 25.79 6.04 -4.49
C THR A 96 24.41 5.52 -4.89
N ALA A 97 24.11 4.24 -4.60
CA ALA A 97 22.81 3.65 -4.90
C ALA A 97 21.64 4.41 -4.24
N ALA A 98 21.76 4.71 -2.94
CA ALA A 98 20.75 5.47 -2.19
C ALA A 98 20.52 6.86 -2.77
N ARG A 99 21.60 7.63 -3.02
CA ARG A 99 21.53 9.00 -3.54
C ARG A 99 20.99 9.06 -4.96
N MET A 100 21.39 8.11 -5.81
CA MET A 100 20.89 8.03 -7.18
C MET A 100 19.41 7.65 -7.22
N PHE A 101 18.95 6.73 -6.36
CA PHE A 101 17.52 6.43 -6.25
C PHE A 101 16.73 7.66 -5.80
N ASP A 102 17.22 8.36 -4.78
CA ASP A 102 16.58 9.59 -4.29
C ASP A 102 16.46 10.64 -5.40
N HIS A 103 17.55 10.92 -6.09
CA HIS A 103 17.59 11.86 -7.19
C HIS A 103 16.64 11.43 -8.32
N ARG A 104 16.70 10.16 -8.74
CA ARG A 104 15.83 9.59 -9.77
C ARG A 104 14.36 9.75 -9.42
N PHE A 105 13.97 9.44 -8.18
CA PHE A 105 12.58 9.59 -7.75
C PHE A 105 12.15 11.06 -7.72
N HIS A 106 13.00 11.99 -7.27
CA HIS A 106 12.68 13.41 -7.27
C HIS A 106 12.52 13.98 -8.68
N CYS A 107 13.39 13.63 -9.63
CA CYS A 107 13.23 14.00 -11.04
C CYS A 107 11.95 13.38 -11.61
N PHE A 108 11.70 12.10 -11.33
CA PHE A 108 10.48 11.44 -11.79
C PHE A 108 9.20 12.10 -11.25
N LEU A 109 9.19 12.46 -9.96
CA LEU A 109 8.06 13.18 -9.37
C LEU A 109 7.87 14.56 -10.00
N LYS A 110 8.93 15.36 -10.09
CA LYS A 110 8.86 16.74 -10.54
C LYS A 110 8.64 16.86 -12.05
N ASP A 111 9.40 16.11 -12.84
CA ASP A 111 9.51 16.32 -14.28
C ASP A 111 8.59 15.37 -15.09
N VAL A 112 8.11 14.28 -14.47
CA VAL A 112 7.17 13.34 -15.11
C VAL A 112 5.78 13.43 -14.48
N LEU A 113 5.64 13.10 -13.20
CA LEU A 113 4.33 13.03 -12.53
C LEU A 113 3.65 14.41 -12.44
N MET A 114 4.39 15.44 -12.04
CA MET A 114 3.90 16.82 -11.92
C MET A 114 3.98 17.60 -13.26
N SER A 115 4.28 16.93 -14.36
CA SER A 115 4.41 17.58 -15.67
C SER A 115 3.07 18.10 -16.19
N PRO A 116 3.08 19.10 -17.10
CA PRO A 116 1.87 19.57 -17.78
C PRO A 116 1.12 18.49 -18.57
N SER A 117 1.77 17.38 -18.90
CA SER A 117 1.17 16.23 -19.59
C SER A 117 0.19 15.46 -18.71
N GLN A 118 0.18 15.67 -17.39
CA GLN A 118 -0.77 15.10 -16.45
C GLN A 118 -0.95 13.57 -16.61
N PRO A 119 0.13 12.77 -16.50
CA PRO A 119 0.11 11.35 -16.85
C PRO A 119 -0.80 10.48 -15.96
N ILE A 120 -1.30 11.04 -14.84
CA ILE A 120 -2.29 10.43 -13.94
C ILE A 120 -3.42 11.42 -13.59
N GLY A 121 -3.62 12.45 -14.41
CA GLY A 121 -4.43 13.62 -14.10
C GLY A 121 -3.63 14.73 -13.40
N LYS A 122 -4.26 15.90 -13.23
CA LYS A 122 -3.62 17.07 -12.62
C LYS A 122 -3.49 16.88 -11.10
N ILE A 123 -2.26 16.68 -10.63
CA ILE A 123 -1.98 16.50 -9.20
C ILE A 123 -2.15 17.82 -8.45
N ILE A 124 -3.01 17.85 -7.43
CA ILE A 124 -3.18 19.01 -6.53
C ILE A 124 -2.30 18.91 -5.29
N ASP A 125 -2.12 17.70 -4.77
CA ASP A 125 -1.23 17.43 -3.63
C ASP A 125 -0.84 15.95 -3.62
N TYR A 126 0.20 15.61 -2.86
CA TYR A 126 0.69 14.25 -2.75
C TYR A 126 1.36 13.98 -1.41
N PHE A 127 1.43 12.70 -1.05
CA PHE A 127 2.24 12.23 0.06
C PHE A 127 3.04 11.01 -0.40
N TYR A 128 4.32 10.94 -0.06
CA TYR A 128 5.11 9.73 -0.28
C TYR A 128 6.01 9.37 0.89
N ARG A 129 6.38 8.09 0.91
CA ARG A 129 7.32 7.48 1.85
C ARG A 129 8.24 6.53 1.10
N VAL A 130 9.53 6.63 1.38
CA VAL A 130 10.52 5.62 0.98
C VAL A 130 10.61 4.55 2.07
N GLU A 131 10.30 3.30 1.71
CA GLU A 131 10.55 2.09 2.50
C GLU A 131 11.76 1.36 1.96
N PHE A 132 12.54 0.72 2.84
CA PHE A 132 13.56 -0.23 2.42
C PHE A 132 13.00 -1.63 2.64
N GLN A 133 12.84 -2.38 1.55
CA GLN A 133 12.33 -3.74 1.63
C GLN A 133 13.37 -4.66 2.30
N GLN A 134 12.98 -5.87 2.71
CA GLN A 134 13.90 -6.89 3.25
C GLN A 134 15.10 -7.23 2.33
N ARG A 135 15.04 -6.83 1.05
CA ARG A 135 16.13 -6.97 0.08
C ARG A 135 17.14 -5.81 0.10
N GLY A 136 16.90 -4.80 0.92
CA GLY A 136 17.80 -3.68 1.14
C GLY A 136 17.58 -2.45 0.25
N SER A 137 16.95 -2.62 -0.93
CA SER A 137 16.70 -1.52 -1.86
C SER A 137 15.49 -0.66 -1.49
N ALA A 138 15.56 0.62 -1.90
CA ALA A 138 14.50 1.59 -1.73
C ALA A 138 13.24 1.24 -2.56
N HIS A 139 12.09 1.62 -1.99
CA HIS A 139 10.78 1.43 -2.59
C HIS A 139 9.88 2.57 -2.14
N THR A 140 9.37 3.35 -3.10
CA THR A 140 8.56 4.51 -2.78
C THR A 140 7.08 4.15 -2.84
N HIS A 141 6.34 4.52 -1.79
CA HIS A 141 4.88 4.47 -1.76
C HIS A 141 4.34 5.90 -1.79
N CYS A 142 3.41 6.17 -2.69
CA CYS A 142 2.82 7.48 -2.89
C CYS A 142 1.29 7.41 -2.83
N ILE A 143 0.68 8.51 -2.42
CA ILE A 143 -0.72 8.80 -2.70
C ILE A 143 -0.83 10.17 -3.36
N PHE A 144 -1.76 10.30 -4.30
CA PHE A 144 -1.97 11.52 -5.07
C PHE A 144 -3.42 11.95 -5.02
N TRP A 145 -3.65 13.23 -4.78
CA TRP A 145 -4.94 13.88 -4.98
C TRP A 145 -4.94 14.52 -6.36
N ILE A 146 -5.99 14.23 -7.14
CA ILE A 146 -6.13 14.71 -8.51
C ILE A 146 -7.30 15.68 -8.60
N GLU A 147 -7.11 16.80 -9.29
CA GLU A 147 -8.15 17.79 -9.57
C GLU A 147 -9.28 17.14 -10.37
N ASP A 148 -10.53 17.35 -9.94
CA ASP A 148 -11.75 16.90 -10.61
C ASP A 148 -11.82 15.40 -10.93
N ALA A 149 -11.11 14.56 -10.18
CA ALA A 149 -11.21 13.11 -10.35
C ALA A 149 -12.58 12.59 -9.87
N PRO A 150 -13.20 11.65 -10.61
CA PRO A 150 -14.51 11.12 -10.26
C PRO A 150 -14.44 10.30 -8.97
N GLN A 151 -15.49 10.36 -8.16
CA GLN A 151 -15.55 9.75 -6.83
C GLN A 151 -16.62 8.67 -6.76
N LEU A 152 -16.29 7.54 -6.12
CA LEU A 152 -17.25 6.48 -5.86
C LEU A 152 -18.39 6.97 -4.96
N GLY A 153 -19.62 6.70 -5.37
CA GLY A 153 -20.83 7.10 -4.64
C GLY A 153 -21.31 8.52 -4.93
N ILE A 154 -20.55 9.30 -5.71
CA ILE A 154 -20.96 10.61 -6.23
C ILE A 154 -21.18 10.50 -7.74
N ASN A 155 -20.15 10.04 -8.46
CA ASN A 155 -20.18 9.81 -9.90
C ASN A 155 -20.75 8.43 -10.23
N THR A 156 -21.15 8.25 -11.49
CA THR A 156 -21.58 6.93 -11.97
C THR A 156 -20.40 5.97 -12.01
N ASP A 157 -20.68 4.67 -11.93
CA ASP A 157 -19.62 3.66 -12.01
C ASP A 157 -18.93 3.72 -13.38
N GLU A 158 -19.66 4.05 -14.44
CA GLU A 158 -19.15 4.23 -15.80
C GLU A 158 -18.14 5.38 -15.90
N GLU A 159 -18.41 6.54 -15.28
CA GLU A 159 -17.50 7.68 -15.25
C GLU A 159 -16.19 7.33 -14.52
N VAL A 160 -16.31 6.67 -13.37
CA VAL A 160 -15.16 6.24 -12.57
C VAL A 160 -14.34 5.20 -13.34
N ILE A 161 -14.98 4.21 -13.96
CA ILE A 161 -14.32 3.17 -14.76
C ILE A 161 -13.60 3.78 -15.95
N ALA A 162 -14.23 4.69 -16.70
CA ALA A 162 -13.62 5.35 -17.84
C ALA A 162 -12.36 6.14 -17.43
N PHE A 163 -12.42 6.82 -16.28
CA PHE A 163 -11.25 7.50 -15.71
C PHE A 163 -10.14 6.53 -15.31
N ILE A 164 -10.48 5.39 -14.73
CA ILE A 164 -9.51 4.35 -14.36
C ILE A 164 -8.83 3.76 -15.60
N ASP A 165 -9.61 3.32 -16.59
CA ASP A 165 -9.11 2.67 -17.80
C ASP A 165 -8.28 3.64 -18.66
N LYS A 166 -8.46 4.95 -18.50
CA LYS A 166 -7.60 5.97 -19.12
C LYS A 166 -6.14 5.89 -18.61
N TYR A 167 -5.92 5.60 -17.33
CA TYR A 167 -4.59 5.69 -16.71
C TYR A 167 -4.00 4.35 -16.29
N ILE A 168 -4.82 3.32 -16.10
CA ILE A 168 -4.40 1.99 -15.65
C ILE A 168 -4.69 0.96 -16.74
N THR A 169 -3.68 0.13 -17.02
CA THR A 169 -3.82 -1.09 -17.81
C THR A 169 -3.21 -2.27 -17.06
N CYS A 170 -3.57 -3.49 -17.47
CA CYS A 170 -2.84 -4.69 -17.11
C CYS A 170 -2.51 -5.55 -18.34
N ASP A 171 -2.50 -4.95 -19.53
CA ASP A 171 -2.24 -5.66 -20.78
C ASP A 171 -0.74 -5.96 -20.92
N LEU A 172 -0.41 -7.16 -21.41
CA LEU A 172 0.87 -7.45 -22.03
C LEU A 172 0.82 -6.94 -23.48
N PRO A 173 1.55 -5.86 -23.83
CA PRO A 173 1.55 -5.32 -25.18
C PRO A 173 2.11 -6.35 -26.19
N PRO A 174 1.95 -6.14 -27.51
CA PRO A 174 2.56 -7.03 -28.50
C PRO A 174 4.09 -6.94 -28.45
N GLU A 175 4.79 -7.99 -28.88
CA GLU A 175 6.26 -8.05 -28.90
C GLU A 175 6.92 -6.95 -29.75
N THR A 176 6.17 -6.36 -30.68
CA THR A 176 6.61 -5.23 -31.51
C THR A 176 6.64 -3.90 -30.76
N ASP A 177 5.96 -3.77 -29.62
CA ASP A 177 5.98 -2.56 -28.78
C ASP A 177 7.22 -2.58 -27.87
N PRO A 178 8.06 -1.53 -27.84
CA PRO A 178 9.18 -1.43 -26.91
C PRO A 178 8.81 -1.62 -25.44
N LEU A 179 7.56 -1.36 -25.07
CA LEU A 179 7.05 -1.57 -23.72
C LEU A 179 6.94 -3.05 -23.34
N PHE A 180 6.93 -3.97 -24.31
CA PHE A 180 6.84 -5.41 -24.06
C PHE A 180 7.97 -5.93 -23.18
N GLU A 181 9.21 -5.56 -23.47
CA GLU A 181 10.37 -6.01 -22.68
C GLU A 181 10.27 -5.51 -21.24
N ILE A 182 9.84 -4.26 -21.03
CA ILE A 182 9.67 -3.69 -19.68
C ILE A 182 8.55 -4.42 -18.94
N VAL A 183 7.38 -4.60 -19.56
CA VAL A 183 6.23 -5.25 -18.90
C VAL A 183 6.54 -6.70 -18.57
N SER A 184 7.10 -7.45 -19.52
CA SER A 184 7.45 -8.87 -19.35
C SER A 184 8.54 -9.09 -18.29
N SER A 185 9.48 -8.15 -18.14
CA SER A 185 10.60 -8.28 -17.19
C SER A 185 10.26 -7.82 -15.77
N VAL A 186 9.61 -6.66 -15.61
CA VAL A 186 9.43 -6.04 -14.28
C VAL A 186 7.98 -5.97 -13.78
N GLN A 187 7.00 -6.19 -14.66
CA GLN A 187 5.58 -6.05 -14.31
C GLN A 187 4.85 -7.39 -14.19
N MET A 188 5.54 -8.50 -14.47
CA MET A 188 5.01 -9.87 -14.34
C MET A 188 5.15 -10.42 -12.93
N HIS A 189 4.04 -10.95 -12.41
CA HIS A 189 4.07 -11.73 -11.17
C HIS A 189 4.64 -13.13 -11.44
N SER A 190 5.65 -13.54 -10.67
CA SER A 190 6.28 -14.86 -10.84
C SER A 190 5.34 -16.02 -10.52
N LYS A 191 5.14 -16.91 -11.50
CA LYS A 191 4.38 -18.17 -11.38
C LYS A 191 4.91 -19.12 -10.31
N LYS A 192 6.22 -19.06 -10.03
CA LYS A 192 6.86 -19.90 -8.99
C LYS A 192 6.44 -19.53 -7.55
N HIS A 193 5.79 -18.36 -7.36
CA HIS A 193 5.41 -17.75 -6.08
C HIS A 193 6.53 -17.71 -5.02
N SER A 194 7.03 -16.51 -4.72
CA SER A 194 8.05 -16.31 -3.69
C SER A 194 7.54 -16.62 -2.27
N LYS A 195 8.45 -16.74 -1.29
CA LYS A 195 8.09 -16.88 0.14
C LYS A 195 7.16 -15.75 0.62
N SER A 196 7.34 -14.52 0.13
CA SER A 196 6.47 -13.40 0.47
C SER A 196 5.06 -13.53 -0.10
N CYS A 197 4.90 -14.25 -1.23
CA CYS A 197 3.60 -14.56 -1.82
C CYS A 197 2.83 -15.60 -1.02
N LYS A 198 3.49 -16.61 -0.46
CA LYS A 198 2.86 -17.74 0.25
C LYS A 198 2.48 -17.43 1.71
N LYS A 199 2.49 -16.16 2.11
CA LYS A 199 2.08 -15.74 3.46
C LYS A 199 0.58 -16.01 3.68
N GLN A 200 0.19 -16.24 4.94
CA GLN A 200 -1.20 -16.44 5.39
C GLN A 200 -1.88 -17.73 4.86
N HIS A 201 -1.14 -18.81 4.66
CA HIS A 201 -1.67 -20.11 4.17
C HIS A 201 -2.40 -20.03 2.82
N THR A 202 -2.17 -18.98 2.03
CA THR A 202 -2.74 -18.83 0.69
C THR A 202 -1.72 -19.23 -0.39
N LYS A 203 -2.20 -19.73 -1.54
CA LYS A 203 -1.36 -19.99 -2.72
C LYS A 203 -0.64 -18.71 -3.18
N CYS A 204 -1.35 -17.58 -3.12
CA CYS A 204 -0.80 -16.26 -3.37
C CYS A 204 -1.57 -15.17 -2.60
N ARG A 205 -0.88 -14.46 -1.69
CA ARG A 205 -1.41 -13.30 -0.97
C ARG A 205 -1.94 -12.19 -1.88
N PHE A 206 -1.36 -12.05 -3.07
CA PHE A 206 -1.74 -11.05 -4.06
C PHE A 206 -2.83 -11.56 -5.03
N ASN A 207 -3.36 -12.76 -4.82
CA ASN A 207 -4.42 -13.38 -5.62
C ASN A 207 -4.05 -13.53 -7.11
N PHE A 208 -2.79 -13.88 -7.42
CA PHE A 208 -2.39 -14.30 -8.76
C PHE A 208 -2.60 -15.82 -8.96
N PRO A 209 -3.00 -16.26 -10.17
CA PRO A 209 -3.38 -15.44 -11.33
C PRO A 209 -4.65 -14.62 -11.03
N ARG A 210 -4.66 -13.36 -11.50
CA ARG A 210 -5.83 -12.49 -11.37
C ARG A 210 -6.95 -13.02 -12.28
N PRO A 211 -8.23 -12.89 -11.89
CA PRO A 211 -9.31 -13.39 -12.72
C PRO A 211 -9.37 -12.60 -14.04
N PRO A 212 -9.63 -13.26 -15.18
CA PRO A 212 -9.86 -12.59 -16.44
C PRO A 212 -11.23 -11.90 -16.41
N SER A 213 -11.36 -10.82 -17.17
CA SER A 213 -12.63 -10.11 -17.32
C SER A 213 -12.68 -9.36 -18.65
N THR A 214 -13.84 -9.35 -19.30
CA THR A 214 -14.01 -8.70 -20.62
C THR A 214 -14.10 -7.18 -20.51
N LYS A 215 -14.46 -6.64 -19.35
CA LYS A 215 -14.53 -5.21 -19.05
C LYS A 215 -14.11 -4.92 -17.61
N THR A 216 -13.70 -3.67 -17.35
CA THR A 216 -13.47 -3.20 -15.98
C THR A 216 -14.82 -2.98 -15.29
N PHE A 217 -14.93 -3.35 -14.01
CA PHE A 217 -16.13 -3.10 -13.19
C PHE A 217 -15.77 -2.84 -11.73
N ILE A 218 -16.66 -2.17 -11.00
CA ILE A 218 -16.52 -1.89 -9.58
C ILE A 218 -17.35 -2.90 -8.78
N SER A 219 -16.68 -3.76 -8.03
CA SER A 219 -17.35 -4.72 -7.14
C SER A 219 -17.66 -4.05 -5.80
N LYS A 220 -18.95 -3.87 -5.46
CA LYS A 220 -19.43 -3.34 -4.17
C LYS A 220 -20.06 -4.45 -3.32
N PRO A 221 -19.57 -4.75 -2.11
CA PRO A 221 -20.10 -5.83 -1.27
C PRO A 221 -21.61 -5.68 -1.02
N ILE A 222 -22.36 -6.77 -1.21
CA ILE A 222 -23.78 -6.80 -0.86
C ILE A 222 -23.87 -7.06 0.64
N LYS A 223 -24.10 -6.02 1.45
CA LYS A 223 -24.47 -6.20 2.86
C LYS A 223 -25.91 -6.69 2.89
N ASN A 224 -26.13 -7.97 3.15
CA ASN A 224 -27.47 -8.47 3.45
C ASN A 224 -27.98 -7.76 4.71
N VAL A 225 -28.86 -6.78 4.54
CA VAL A 225 -29.67 -6.22 5.63
C VAL A 225 -30.69 -7.29 5.99
N VAL A 226 -30.26 -8.32 6.72
CA VAL A 226 -31.21 -9.15 7.46
C VAL A 226 -31.44 -8.38 8.75
N THR A 227 -32.53 -7.61 8.77
CA THR A 227 -33.23 -7.24 10.00
C THR A 227 -33.35 -8.50 10.84
N LYS A 228 -32.59 -8.57 11.93
CA LYS A 228 -32.87 -9.49 13.04
C LYS A 228 -34.20 -9.03 13.64
N GLN A 229 -35.31 -9.42 13.04
CA GLN A 229 -36.56 -9.48 13.78
C GLN A 229 -36.45 -10.71 14.68
N ASN A 230 -36.55 -10.45 15.98
CA ASN A 230 -36.63 -11.44 17.03
C ASN A 230 -37.81 -12.37 16.72
N GLU A 231 -37.54 -13.59 16.29
CA GLU A 231 -38.49 -14.68 16.43
C GLU A 231 -38.23 -15.36 17.77
N GLU A 232 -38.94 -14.86 18.78
CA GLU A 232 -39.24 -15.62 19.98
C GLU A 232 -39.93 -16.93 19.56
N LYS A 233 -39.34 -18.06 19.92
CA LYS A 233 -39.94 -19.37 19.74
C LYS A 233 -41.11 -19.54 20.72
N PRO A 234 -42.29 -20.01 20.27
CA PRO A 234 -43.13 -20.88 21.07
C PRO A 234 -42.86 -22.34 20.69
N ASN A 235 -43.01 -23.18 21.71
CA ASN A 235 -42.66 -24.59 21.75
C ASN A 235 -43.73 -25.51 21.12
N SER A 236 -43.37 -26.78 20.88
CA SER A 236 -44.19 -28.00 20.71
C SER A 236 -44.55 -28.54 19.30
N GLY A 237 -44.27 -29.84 19.08
CA GLY A 237 -44.89 -30.69 18.04
C GLY A 237 -43.93 -31.57 17.21
N PRO A 238 -44.12 -32.90 17.10
CA PRO A 238 -43.11 -33.84 16.54
C PRO A 238 -43.08 -33.89 15.01
N GLN A 239 -41.86 -34.09 14.50
CA GLN A 239 -41.47 -34.11 13.08
C GLN A 239 -42.12 -35.25 12.28
N GLN A 240 -42.58 -34.93 11.06
CA GLN A 240 -42.60 -35.86 9.92
C GLN A 240 -41.47 -35.49 8.95
N PRO A 241 -40.87 -36.47 8.24
CA PRO A 241 -39.73 -36.23 7.37
C PRO A 241 -40.22 -35.90 5.94
N GLU A 242 -40.33 -34.62 5.61
CA GLU A 242 -40.40 -34.20 4.21
C GLU A 242 -39.02 -33.77 3.71
N SER A 243 -38.59 -34.50 2.68
CA SER A 243 -37.34 -34.36 1.96
C SER A 243 -37.34 -33.11 1.08
N ASP A 244 -36.96 -31.96 1.63
CA ASP A 244 -36.65 -30.78 0.84
C ASP A 244 -35.16 -30.65 0.59
N MET A 245 -34.74 -30.96 -0.64
CA MET A 245 -33.43 -30.57 -1.17
C MET A 245 -33.31 -29.05 -1.13
N LYS A 246 -32.69 -28.51 -0.08
CA LYS A 246 -32.38 -27.07 0.02
C LYS A 246 -31.55 -26.64 -1.19
N LYS A 247 -32.15 -25.81 -2.06
CA LYS A 247 -31.42 -25.10 -3.11
C LYS A 247 -30.23 -24.35 -2.47
N PRO A 248 -29.02 -24.46 -3.03
CA PRO A 248 -27.86 -23.77 -2.49
C PRO A 248 -28.12 -22.26 -2.48
N SER A 249 -27.73 -21.58 -1.40
CA SER A 249 -27.84 -20.12 -1.32
C SER A 249 -27.04 -19.45 -2.45
N ASP A 250 -27.47 -18.27 -2.88
CA ASP A 250 -26.80 -17.47 -3.93
C ASP A 250 -25.29 -17.27 -3.63
N GLU A 251 -24.92 -17.17 -2.35
CA GLU A 251 -23.53 -17.07 -1.91
C GLU A 251 -22.74 -18.38 -2.13
N THR A 252 -23.38 -19.53 -1.93
CA THR A 252 -22.76 -20.85 -2.18
C THR A 252 -22.50 -21.04 -3.67
N LEU A 253 -23.47 -20.68 -4.51
CA LEU A 253 -23.33 -20.72 -5.96
C LEU A 253 -22.25 -19.75 -6.45
N ALA A 254 -22.18 -18.54 -5.89
CA ALA A 254 -21.14 -17.57 -6.18
C ALA A 254 -19.73 -18.11 -5.86
N LYS A 255 -19.55 -18.73 -4.68
CA LYS A 255 -18.29 -19.39 -4.31
C LYS A 255 -17.92 -20.50 -5.28
N GLN A 256 -18.88 -21.33 -5.70
CA GLN A 256 -18.66 -22.38 -6.70
C GLN A 256 -18.22 -21.79 -8.04
N THR A 257 -18.88 -20.73 -8.52
CA THR A 257 -18.49 -20.01 -9.74
C THR A 257 -17.05 -19.48 -9.66
N MET A 258 -16.69 -18.84 -8.56
CA MET A 258 -15.33 -18.34 -8.35
C MET A 258 -14.27 -19.45 -8.30
N THR A 259 -14.62 -20.63 -7.77
CA THR A 259 -13.76 -21.82 -7.78
C THR A 259 -13.57 -22.36 -9.19
N LYS A 260 -14.66 -22.52 -9.97
CA LYS A 260 -14.59 -22.96 -11.38
C LYS A 260 -13.68 -22.08 -12.24
N VAL A 261 -13.78 -20.75 -12.08
CA VAL A 261 -12.90 -19.81 -12.79
C VAL A 261 -11.43 -20.03 -12.42
N LYS A 262 -11.12 -20.23 -11.13
CA LYS A 262 -9.74 -20.48 -10.67
C LYS A 262 -9.19 -21.82 -11.17
N GLU A 263 -10.02 -22.85 -11.20
CA GLU A 263 -9.66 -24.18 -11.70
C GLU A 263 -9.39 -24.12 -13.21
N ALA A 264 -10.27 -23.47 -13.99
CA ALA A 264 -10.07 -23.26 -15.42
C ALA A 264 -8.77 -22.52 -15.73
N LEU A 265 -8.44 -21.47 -14.96
CA LEU A 265 -7.18 -20.73 -15.10
C LEU A 265 -5.93 -21.52 -14.68
N SER A 266 -6.09 -22.53 -13.83
CA SER A 266 -4.99 -23.35 -13.35
C SER A 266 -4.74 -24.58 -14.24
N ASN A 267 -5.63 -24.85 -15.19
CA ASN A 267 -5.52 -25.97 -16.10
C ASN A 267 -4.57 -25.61 -17.27
N GLU A 268 -3.32 -26.06 -17.19
CA GLU A 268 -2.30 -25.81 -18.22
C GLU A 268 -2.60 -26.49 -19.56
N HIS A 269 -3.50 -27.48 -19.60
CA HIS A 269 -3.91 -28.18 -20.82
C HIS A 269 -5.09 -27.50 -21.53
N ALA A 270 -5.78 -26.57 -20.87
CA ALA A 270 -6.87 -25.81 -21.47
C ALA A 270 -6.33 -24.47 -21.99
N ALA A 271 -6.05 -24.40 -23.29
CA ALA A 271 -5.69 -23.16 -23.96
C ALA A 271 -6.98 -22.44 -24.38
N TYR A 272 -7.26 -21.32 -23.74
CA TYR A 272 -8.36 -20.43 -24.10
C TYR A 272 -7.79 -19.19 -24.78
N GLU A 273 -8.34 -18.81 -25.94
CA GLU A 273 -7.91 -17.60 -26.65
C GLU A 273 -8.50 -16.34 -26.01
N THR A 274 -9.80 -16.37 -25.65
CA THR A 274 -10.49 -15.22 -25.08
C THR A 274 -11.15 -15.53 -23.73
N THR A 275 -11.39 -14.48 -22.94
CA THR A 275 -12.12 -14.58 -21.67
C THR A 275 -13.52 -15.17 -21.86
N ASP A 276 -14.18 -14.86 -22.98
CA ASP A 276 -15.51 -15.41 -23.29
C ASP A 276 -15.47 -16.91 -23.56
N ASP A 277 -14.41 -17.43 -24.19
CA ASP A 277 -14.25 -18.87 -24.42
C ASP A 277 -14.06 -19.62 -23.10
N LEU A 278 -13.27 -19.05 -22.18
CA LEU A 278 -13.11 -19.59 -20.84
C LEU A 278 -14.46 -19.62 -20.10
N PHE A 279 -15.20 -18.51 -20.12
CA PHE A 279 -16.52 -18.44 -19.46
C PHE A 279 -17.54 -19.42 -20.05
N LYS A 280 -17.61 -19.54 -21.39
CA LYS A 280 -18.45 -20.53 -22.07
C LYS A 280 -18.10 -21.96 -21.65
N SER A 281 -16.81 -22.29 -21.55
CA SER A 281 -16.36 -23.65 -21.19
C SER A 281 -16.80 -24.10 -19.78
N ILE A 282 -17.01 -23.15 -18.87
CA ILE A 282 -17.47 -23.42 -17.50
C ILE A 282 -18.95 -23.09 -17.29
N GLY A 283 -19.67 -22.75 -18.36
CA GLY A 283 -21.10 -22.46 -18.36
C GLY A 283 -21.50 -21.15 -17.68
N ILE A 284 -20.65 -20.13 -17.73
CA ILE A 284 -20.95 -18.79 -17.20
C ILE A 284 -20.79 -17.71 -18.28
N ASN A 285 -21.15 -16.47 -17.94
CA ASN A 285 -20.85 -15.29 -18.74
C ASN A 285 -20.33 -14.16 -17.82
N GLN A 286 -19.95 -13.03 -18.42
CA GLN A 286 -19.42 -11.88 -17.68
C GLN A 286 -20.37 -11.36 -16.58
N SER A 287 -21.70 -11.33 -16.82
CA SER A 287 -22.67 -10.87 -15.82
C SER A 287 -22.76 -11.81 -14.61
N VAL A 288 -22.75 -13.13 -14.86
CA VAL A 288 -22.71 -14.15 -13.79
C VAL A 288 -21.42 -14.05 -13.00
N PHE A 289 -20.28 -13.81 -13.66
CA PHE A 289 -18.99 -13.59 -13.03
C PHE A 289 -18.99 -12.34 -12.14
N GLU A 290 -19.49 -11.20 -12.63
CA GLU A 290 -19.62 -9.95 -11.86
C GLU A 290 -20.46 -10.16 -10.59
N LYS A 291 -21.65 -10.76 -10.73
CA LYS A 291 -22.53 -11.06 -9.60
C LYS A 291 -21.87 -11.99 -8.58
N ALA A 292 -21.20 -13.04 -9.05
CA ALA A 292 -20.47 -13.97 -8.19
C ALA A 292 -19.30 -13.29 -7.45
N TYR A 293 -18.57 -12.41 -8.14
CA TYR A 293 -17.48 -11.63 -7.54
C TYR A 293 -18.03 -10.68 -6.46
N GLN A 294 -19.14 -10.00 -6.75
CA GLN A 294 -19.77 -9.06 -5.83
C GLN A 294 -20.28 -9.74 -4.54
N LEU A 295 -20.87 -10.92 -4.67
CA LEU A 295 -21.37 -11.72 -3.54
C LEU A 295 -20.24 -12.34 -2.69
N THR A 296 -19.05 -12.50 -3.26
CA THR A 296 -17.89 -13.09 -2.55
C THR A 296 -16.90 -12.04 -2.06
N SER A 297 -17.04 -10.79 -2.47
CA SER A 297 -16.17 -9.70 -2.03
C SER A 297 -16.62 -9.09 -0.72
N ASN A 298 -15.66 -8.89 0.19
CA ASN A 298 -15.89 -8.23 1.48
C ASN A 298 -15.61 -6.72 1.44
N LYS A 299 -15.02 -6.21 0.35
CA LYS A 299 -14.63 -4.79 0.20
C LYS A 299 -14.95 -4.27 -1.18
N THR A 300 -15.13 -2.96 -1.28
CA THR A 300 -15.23 -2.31 -2.58
C THR A 300 -13.88 -2.37 -3.29
N SER A 301 -13.87 -2.84 -4.54
CA SER A 301 -12.64 -2.94 -5.32
C SER A 301 -12.92 -2.87 -6.82
N VAL A 302 -11.98 -2.32 -7.56
CA VAL A 302 -11.98 -2.34 -9.03
C VAL A 302 -11.43 -3.69 -9.51
N VAL A 303 -12.17 -4.33 -10.40
CA VAL A 303 -11.70 -5.49 -11.18
C VAL A 303 -11.44 -5.00 -12.59
N HIS A 304 -10.17 -5.01 -13.00
CA HIS A 304 -9.77 -4.52 -14.33
C HIS A 304 -10.12 -5.51 -15.43
N LYS A 305 -10.45 -4.98 -16.61
CA LYS A 305 -10.43 -5.74 -17.87
C LYS A 305 -9.08 -6.43 -18.00
N ARG A 306 -9.10 -7.73 -18.32
CA ARG A 306 -7.91 -8.57 -18.31
C ARG A 306 -8.13 -9.78 -19.20
N ASN A 307 -7.29 -9.93 -20.23
CA ASN A 307 -7.32 -11.11 -21.08
C ASN A 307 -6.59 -12.27 -20.38
N ILE A 308 -6.75 -13.47 -20.93
CA ILE A 308 -6.22 -14.71 -20.35
C ILE A 308 -4.68 -14.70 -20.30
N LYS A 309 -4.02 -14.18 -21.34
CA LYS A 309 -2.56 -14.01 -21.34
C LYS A 309 -2.04 -13.01 -20.29
N ASP A 310 -2.90 -12.10 -19.84
CA ASP A 310 -2.57 -10.96 -18.98
C ASP A 310 -2.81 -11.25 -17.49
N VAL A 311 -3.26 -12.46 -17.13
CA VAL A 311 -3.63 -12.82 -15.75
C VAL A 311 -2.47 -12.76 -14.74
N TRP A 312 -1.23 -12.67 -15.23
CA TRP A 312 -0.02 -12.53 -14.43
C TRP A 312 0.59 -11.13 -14.46
N VAL A 313 0.07 -10.20 -15.27
CA VAL A 313 0.56 -8.82 -15.36
C VAL A 313 0.00 -8.00 -14.20
N ASN A 314 0.86 -7.32 -13.45
CA ASN A 314 0.41 -6.37 -12.43
C ASN A 314 -0.08 -5.07 -13.09
N GLN A 315 -1.08 -4.41 -12.51
CA GLN A 315 -1.58 -3.15 -13.08
C GLN A 315 -0.51 -2.05 -13.10
N TYR A 316 -0.50 -1.25 -14.17
CA TYR A 316 0.50 -0.21 -14.40
C TYR A 316 -0.04 0.92 -15.28
N ASN A 317 0.69 2.04 -15.33
CA ASN A 317 0.48 3.10 -16.31
C ASN A 317 1.59 3.01 -17.37
N LYS A 318 1.21 3.04 -18.65
CA LYS A 318 2.14 2.81 -19.77
C LYS A 318 3.28 3.83 -19.79
N ASP A 319 2.96 5.11 -19.65
CA ASP A 319 3.94 6.20 -19.79
C ASP A 319 4.83 6.32 -18.56
N LEU A 320 4.26 6.13 -17.37
CA LEU A 320 5.04 6.07 -16.13
C LEU A 320 5.98 4.86 -16.13
N LEU A 321 5.54 3.69 -16.61
CA LEU A 321 6.39 2.50 -16.66
C LEU A 321 7.56 2.68 -17.64
N ARG A 322 7.34 3.33 -18.80
CA ARG A 322 8.40 3.68 -19.75
C ARG A 322 9.48 4.56 -19.09
N CYS A 323 9.06 5.59 -18.36
CA CYS A 323 9.96 6.53 -17.72
C CYS A 323 10.66 5.93 -16.49
N TRP A 324 9.92 5.18 -15.67
CA TRP A 324 10.43 4.60 -14.43
C TRP A 324 11.31 3.36 -14.68
N ASN A 325 10.97 2.56 -15.69
CA ASN A 325 11.68 1.34 -16.10
C ASN A 325 11.99 0.38 -14.93
N ALA A 326 11.01 0.17 -14.06
CA ALA A 326 11.07 -0.73 -12.91
C ALA A 326 9.65 -1.09 -12.48
N ASN A 327 9.50 -2.10 -11.62
CA ASN A 327 8.18 -2.50 -11.13
C ASN A 327 7.48 -1.32 -10.48
N MET A 328 6.22 -1.13 -10.85
CA MET A 328 5.35 -0.14 -10.24
C MET A 328 3.98 -0.72 -9.92
N ASP A 329 3.19 0.01 -9.16
CA ASP A 329 1.79 -0.30 -8.95
C ASP A 329 1.02 1.02 -8.97
N LEU A 330 -0.09 1.06 -9.69
CA LEU A 330 -1.01 2.20 -9.71
C LEU A 330 -2.41 1.66 -9.45
N GLN A 331 -3.04 2.12 -8.37
CA GLN A 331 -4.35 1.65 -7.94
C GLN A 331 -5.27 2.82 -7.63
N PHE A 332 -6.52 2.72 -8.11
CA PHE A 332 -7.58 3.63 -7.71
C PHE A 332 -8.03 3.34 -6.28
N ILE A 333 -8.11 4.37 -5.44
CA ILE A 333 -8.47 4.22 -4.04
C ILE A 333 -10.00 4.15 -3.91
N CYS A 334 -10.50 2.97 -3.57
CA CYS A 334 -11.95 2.74 -3.41
C CYS A 334 -12.45 3.00 -1.98
N ASP A 335 -11.55 2.97 -0.98
CA ASP A 335 -11.88 3.06 0.43
C ASP A 335 -10.77 3.81 1.16
N ILE A 336 -11.13 4.95 1.74
CA ILE A 336 -10.24 5.84 2.47
C ILE A 336 -9.66 5.16 3.72
N TYR A 337 -10.45 4.37 4.44
CA TYR A 337 -9.99 3.68 5.65
C TYR A 337 -9.04 2.57 5.27
N ALA A 338 -9.35 1.80 4.22
CA ALA A 338 -8.45 0.78 3.73
C ALA A 338 -7.14 1.39 3.23
N CYS A 339 -7.18 2.50 2.49
CA CYS A 339 -5.98 3.21 2.03
C CYS A 339 -5.16 3.77 3.19
N VAL A 340 -5.80 4.45 4.14
CA VAL A 340 -5.08 5.05 5.26
C VAL A 340 -4.53 3.97 6.19
N VAL A 341 -5.29 2.92 6.53
CA VAL A 341 -4.78 1.76 7.28
C VAL A 341 -3.64 1.08 6.53
N TYR A 342 -3.76 0.93 5.21
CA TYR A 342 -2.68 0.40 4.38
C TYR A 342 -1.44 1.28 4.47
N VAL A 343 -1.52 2.57 4.16
CA VAL A 343 -0.39 3.50 4.25
C VAL A 343 0.19 3.55 5.68
N ILE A 344 -0.65 3.51 6.72
CA ILE A 344 -0.24 3.41 8.13
C ILE A 344 0.51 2.11 8.40
N SER A 345 0.04 0.99 7.86
CA SER A 345 0.70 -0.31 8.03
C SER A 345 2.10 -0.31 7.41
N TYR A 346 2.30 0.38 6.28
CA TYR A 346 3.62 0.57 5.66
C TYR A 346 4.47 1.54 6.47
N ILE A 347 3.91 2.68 6.87
CA ILE A 347 4.51 3.66 7.77
C ILE A 347 5.09 2.99 9.03
N SER A 348 4.34 2.07 9.64
CA SER A 348 4.65 1.42 10.92
C SER A 348 5.31 0.03 10.79
N LYS A 349 5.55 -0.46 9.58
CA LYS A 349 5.93 -1.87 9.32
C LYS A 349 7.23 -2.31 10.00
N ALA A 350 8.26 -1.47 9.96
CA ALA A 350 9.54 -1.71 10.63
C ALA A 350 9.49 -1.41 12.14
N GLU A 351 8.36 -0.91 12.64
CA GLU A 351 8.23 -0.31 13.96
C GLU A 351 7.34 -1.13 14.90
N ARG A 352 6.63 -2.14 14.41
CA ARG A 352 5.71 -2.94 15.23
C ARG A 352 6.47 -3.78 16.26
N GLU A 353 7.53 -4.47 15.83
CA GLU A 353 8.38 -5.27 16.73
C GLU A 353 9.16 -4.37 17.69
N MET A 354 9.74 -3.28 17.19
CA MET A 354 10.41 -2.26 18.01
C MET A 354 9.45 -1.60 19.01
N GLY A 355 8.21 -1.35 18.62
CA GLY A 355 7.19 -0.76 19.49
C GLY A 355 6.80 -1.69 20.63
N LEU A 356 6.68 -2.99 20.36
CA LEU A 356 6.44 -4.00 21.40
C LEU A 356 7.64 -4.08 22.36
N LEU A 357 8.86 -4.12 21.83
CA LEU A 357 10.08 -4.16 22.62
C LEU A 357 10.21 -2.93 23.53
N LEU A 358 9.99 -1.72 22.98
CA LEU A 358 9.98 -0.49 23.75
C LEU A 358 8.89 -0.47 24.84
N LYS A 359 7.71 -1.04 24.55
CA LYS A 359 6.64 -1.15 25.54
C LYS A 359 7.00 -2.10 26.68
N HIS A 360 7.62 -3.23 26.36
CA HIS A 360 8.13 -4.17 27.38
C HIS A 360 9.21 -3.52 28.25
N THR A 361 10.20 -2.86 27.64
CA THR A 361 11.25 -2.14 28.38
C THR A 361 10.67 -1.02 29.25
N GLN A 362 9.66 -0.29 28.78
CA GLN A 362 8.98 0.72 29.59
C GLN A 362 8.27 0.10 30.81
N ASN A 363 7.57 -1.02 30.62
CA ASN A 363 6.90 -1.73 31.72
C ASN A 363 7.91 -2.23 32.77
N GLU A 364 9.06 -2.77 32.35
CA GLU A 364 10.14 -3.17 33.26
C GLU A 364 10.74 -2.00 34.04
N ILE A 365 10.84 -0.83 33.40
CA ILE A 365 11.33 0.40 34.04
C ILE A 365 10.30 0.87 35.07
N ASN A 366 9.01 0.88 34.73
CA ASN A 366 7.95 1.30 35.63
C ASN A 366 7.79 0.38 36.85
N GLN A 367 8.17 -0.91 36.73
CA GLN A 367 8.19 -1.87 37.83
C GLN A 367 9.42 -1.73 38.75
N ASN A 368 10.47 -1.04 38.30
CA ASN A 368 11.66 -0.76 39.10
C ASN A 368 11.58 0.65 39.70
N GLU A 369 11.06 0.76 40.94
CA GLU A 369 10.80 2.03 41.63
C GLU A 369 12.06 2.91 41.88
N ASN A 370 13.26 2.36 41.70
CA ASN A 370 14.55 3.02 42.00
C ASN A 370 15.36 3.50 40.78
N LEU A 371 14.82 3.39 39.55
CA LEU A 371 15.55 3.83 38.36
C LEU A 371 15.43 5.35 38.16
N GLU A 372 16.58 6.04 38.12
CA GLU A 372 16.61 7.46 37.83
C GLU A 372 16.10 7.72 36.39
N ALA A 373 15.31 8.78 36.22
CA ALA A 373 14.63 9.09 34.97
C ALA A 373 15.57 9.16 33.74
N LYS A 374 16.82 9.65 33.94
CA LYS A 374 17.85 9.69 32.89
C LYS A 374 18.34 8.29 32.50
N GLN A 375 18.50 7.39 33.47
CA GLN A 375 18.93 6.01 33.24
C GLN A 375 17.83 5.21 32.52
N ALA A 376 16.57 5.44 32.87
CA ALA A 376 15.41 4.89 32.17
C ALA A 376 15.40 5.27 30.67
N LEU A 377 15.60 6.55 30.36
CA LEU A 377 15.67 7.03 28.97
C LEU A 377 16.86 6.44 28.19
N ASN A 378 18.03 6.33 28.84
CA ASN A 378 19.20 5.71 28.23
C ASN A 378 18.96 4.21 27.95
N LYS A 379 18.29 3.49 28.86
CA LYS A 379 17.92 2.08 28.65
C LYS A 379 16.98 1.94 27.45
N LEU A 380 15.93 2.77 27.36
CA LEU A 380 15.00 2.78 26.22
C LEU A 380 15.70 3.11 24.89
N GLY A 381 16.55 4.13 24.88
CA GLY A 381 17.33 4.51 23.71
C GLY A 381 18.30 3.41 23.28
N SER A 382 18.99 2.78 24.24
CA SER A 382 19.90 1.67 23.98
C SER A 382 19.17 0.46 23.39
N VAL A 383 18.04 0.05 23.97
CA VAL A 383 17.22 -1.05 23.44
C VAL A 383 16.77 -0.76 22.01
N PHE A 384 16.36 0.48 21.73
CA PHE A 384 16.00 0.88 20.37
C PHE A 384 17.15 0.76 19.37
N LEU A 385 18.34 1.26 19.74
CA LEU A 385 19.50 1.30 18.85
C LEU A 385 20.08 -0.09 18.58
N HIS A 386 20.18 -0.94 19.60
CA HIS A 386 20.83 -2.25 19.48
C HIS A 386 19.97 -3.32 18.80
N ASN A 387 18.64 -3.21 18.87
CA ASN A 387 17.73 -4.22 18.33
C ASN A 387 17.21 -3.86 16.93
N ARG A 388 17.63 -2.71 16.39
CA ARG A 388 17.16 -2.26 15.09
C ARG A 388 18.14 -2.61 13.98
N GLU A 389 17.70 -3.48 13.09
CA GLU A 389 18.38 -3.74 11.83
C GLU A 389 17.91 -2.77 10.74
N VAL A 390 18.85 -2.23 9.97
CA VAL A 390 18.60 -1.34 8.83
C VAL A 390 19.54 -1.72 7.69
N SER A 391 19.09 -1.55 6.44
CA SER A 391 19.97 -1.80 5.28
C SER A 391 21.06 -0.73 5.17
N ALA A 392 22.14 -1.01 4.43
CA ALA A 392 23.19 -0.03 4.18
C ALA A 392 22.62 1.23 3.50
N GLN A 393 21.78 1.07 2.47
CA GLN A 393 21.10 2.19 1.80
C GLN A 393 20.17 2.95 2.76
N GLU A 394 19.43 2.25 3.63
CA GLU A 394 18.57 2.90 4.61
C GLU A 394 19.36 3.75 5.61
N SER A 395 20.54 3.27 6.00
CA SER A 395 21.46 3.99 6.89
C SER A 395 21.91 5.31 6.26
N VAL A 396 22.21 5.31 4.96
CA VAL A 396 22.57 6.53 4.21
C VAL A 396 21.47 7.56 4.33
N TYR A 397 20.22 7.21 3.99
CA TYR A 397 19.06 8.09 4.12
C TYR A 397 18.84 8.65 5.54
N ARG A 398 19.28 7.91 6.57
CA ARG A 398 19.17 8.38 7.97
C ARG A 398 20.24 9.40 8.29
N VAL A 399 21.48 9.15 7.86
CA VAL A 399 22.65 9.98 8.18
C VAL A 399 22.67 11.26 7.34
N THR A 400 22.31 11.19 6.07
CA THR A 400 22.35 12.33 5.13
C THR A 400 21.15 13.27 5.29
N ASN A 401 20.20 12.95 6.18
CA ASN A 401 18.90 13.61 6.26
C ASN A 401 18.11 13.63 4.93
N GLU A 402 18.51 12.81 3.95
CA GLU A 402 17.76 12.63 2.71
C GLU A 402 16.32 12.22 3.04
N ILE A 403 15.41 12.99 2.47
CA ILE A 403 14.09 13.22 3.03
C ILE A 403 13.28 11.92 2.97
N LYS A 404 13.06 11.26 4.12
CA LYS A 404 12.19 10.07 4.19
C LYS A 404 10.70 10.36 3.92
N ARG A 405 10.30 11.63 3.69
CA ARG A 405 8.91 12.10 3.43
C ARG A 405 8.90 13.52 2.86
N ARG A 406 8.28 13.76 1.71
CA ARG A 406 7.99 15.13 1.26
C ARG A 406 6.52 15.26 0.85
N PHE A 407 5.94 16.37 1.29
CA PHE A 407 4.63 16.90 0.93
C PHE A 407 4.87 18.33 0.46
N THR A 408 3.86 19.01 -0.09
CA THR A 408 3.95 20.45 -0.34
C THR A 408 4.05 21.18 1.02
N GLU A 409 5.26 21.56 1.44
CA GLU A 409 5.56 22.08 2.80
C GLU A 409 4.74 23.32 3.17
N SER A 410 4.27 24.08 2.18
CA SER A 410 3.39 25.24 2.35
C SER A 410 2.03 24.89 2.98
N ASN A 411 1.54 23.66 2.79
CA ASN A 411 0.13 23.35 3.08
C ASN A 411 -0.09 22.59 4.39
N ILE A 412 0.91 21.87 4.92
CA ILE A 412 0.70 21.12 6.18
C ILE A 412 0.52 22.02 7.39
N CYS A 413 1.21 23.16 7.44
CA CYS A 413 1.06 24.11 8.54
C CYS A 413 -0.34 24.73 8.54
N SER A 414 -0.94 24.99 7.36
CA SER A 414 -2.33 25.43 7.25
C SER A 414 -3.32 24.31 7.58
N TYR A 415 -3.10 23.09 7.10
CA TYR A 415 -3.95 21.92 7.41
C TYR A 415 -3.98 21.62 8.91
N ARG A 416 -2.83 21.67 9.61
CA ARG A 416 -2.76 21.48 11.07
C ARG A 416 -3.49 22.59 11.84
N ARG A 417 -3.39 23.85 11.41
CA ARG A 417 -4.10 24.97 12.05
C ARG A 417 -5.62 24.82 11.92
N GLN A 418 -6.11 24.49 10.73
CA GLN A 418 -7.53 24.22 10.49
C GLN A 418 -8.02 22.98 11.26
N TYR A 419 -7.19 21.94 11.40
CA TYR A 419 -7.52 20.77 12.22
C TYR A 419 -7.76 21.16 13.69
N CYS A 420 -6.84 21.92 14.30
CA CYS A 420 -7.00 22.37 15.69
C CYS A 420 -8.20 23.32 15.89
N GLN A 421 -8.52 24.15 14.90
CA GLN A 421 -9.69 25.04 14.92
C GLN A 421 -11.02 24.27 14.82
N ASN A 422 -11.05 23.19 14.04
CA ASN A 422 -12.24 22.35 13.87
C ASN A 422 -12.50 21.41 15.07
N GLU A 423 -11.45 20.95 15.78
CA GLU A 423 -11.64 20.21 17.05
C GLU A 423 -12.17 21.12 18.16
N SER A 424 -11.69 22.36 18.24
CA SER A 424 -12.13 23.33 19.25
C SER A 424 -13.57 23.80 19.04
N SER A 425 -14.03 23.96 17.80
CA SER A 425 -15.44 24.25 17.48
C SER A 425 -16.37 23.05 17.69
N SER A 426 -15.90 21.82 17.45
CA SER A 426 -16.66 20.60 17.72
C SER A 426 -16.84 20.33 19.23
N GLN A 427 -15.84 20.66 20.05
CA GLN A 427 -15.97 20.63 21.51
C GLN A 427 -16.91 21.73 22.03
N CYS A 428 -16.84 22.95 21.48
CA CYS A 428 -17.74 24.06 21.84
C CYS A 428 -19.22 23.75 21.56
N HIS A 429 -19.56 23.10 20.44
CA HIS A 429 -20.94 22.70 20.15
C HIS A 429 -21.46 21.55 21.03
N SER A 430 -20.57 20.68 21.52
CA SER A 430 -20.93 19.64 22.49
C SER A 430 -21.17 20.18 23.91
N GLU A 431 -20.54 21.30 24.27
CA GLU A 431 -20.73 21.97 25.56
C GLU A 431 -21.94 22.91 25.57
N GLN A 432 -22.27 23.58 24.45
CA GLN A 432 -23.46 24.42 24.36
C GLN A 432 -24.79 23.63 24.44
N ASN A 433 -24.84 22.38 23.97
CA ASN A 433 -26.03 21.53 24.10
C ASN A 433 -26.21 20.89 25.49
N ARG A 434 -25.25 21.04 26.41
CA ARG A 434 -25.37 20.60 27.81
C ARG A 434 -25.85 21.71 28.75
N SER A 435 -25.87 22.97 28.32
CA SER A 435 -26.17 24.10 29.20
C SER A 435 -27.62 24.62 29.12
N THR A 436 -28.50 23.99 28.33
CA THR A 436 -29.94 24.33 28.23
C THR A 436 -30.88 23.27 28.81
N LYS A 437 -30.35 22.38 29.66
CA LYS A 437 -31.15 21.51 30.55
C LYS A 437 -30.63 21.60 31.97
N LEU A 438 -30.91 22.73 32.62
CA LEU A 438 -31.07 22.83 34.06
C LEU A 438 -32.40 23.51 34.34
#